data_AF-A0A8S1K069-F1
#
_entry.id   AF-A0A8S1K069-F1
#
_cell.length_a   1.000
_cell.length_b   1.000
_cell.length_c   1.000
_cell.angle_alpha   90.00
_cell.angle_beta   90.00
_cell.angle_gamma   90.00
#
_symmetry.space_group_name_H-M   'P 1'
#
loop_
_entity.id
_entity.type
_entity.pdbx_description
1 polymer ?
#
loop_
_entity_poly.entity_id
_entity_poly.type
_entity_poly.pdbx_seq_one_letter_code
_entity_poly.pdbx_strand_id
1 'polypeptide(L)'
;MSQFRKQTELYVWGNCQYGQLGLGDEYIKQNVNNPKCCSYKIIVVKIACGFQHSCLLINNGNLYTMGLNEQGQLGLNTQLSFISTPQLIALKGPFIRIKAAANYTVGQRDTGELYTWGQNQAFNIHTNQPQLLKIKKINQFSCGENHMGLIDFNCQLFMCGSNDYGQLGLNCYESFVPQQVLTLEKYDKVKCGLTHTLVLNNGLVYSFGSNKNGELGNGKLTNTHNQLKPLKMINVNKIYASNFSAAITNKNELYLWGSGIFGEFHTPTKIEFSNYIKKIKLGIGFGCILDEEGQIYTWGKNSSGELAQKDYIPRTDIQHIKQLKNKQIKTLDCGANFVVSISKIQERPINYEQIIKENDHLKQKLLQMETIFKNQKIKSQTDLQYTLQQECKSFDLGIIQDQLEQKQKLIQDQEKIIQSQKDRIIFLESELNYYQNKENFNQNIDSHTYKQDFKNQTKIKFDLYNQ
;
A
#
# COMPACT_ATOMS: atom_id res chain seq x y z
N MET A 1 -19.88 27.53 17.44
CA MET A 1 -19.86 26.05 17.59
C MET A 1 -18.46 25.55 17.27
N SER A 2 -17.84 24.72 18.12
CA SER A 2 -16.54 24.11 17.81
C SER A 2 -16.68 23.22 16.57
N GLN A 3 -16.01 23.57 15.47
CA GLN A 3 -16.02 22.73 14.28
C GLN A 3 -15.13 21.50 14.51
N PHE A 4 -15.64 20.33 14.14
CA PHE A 4 -14.90 19.07 14.22
C PHE A 4 -14.49 18.60 12.83
N ARG A 5 -13.24 18.14 12.70
CA ARG A 5 -12.72 17.48 11.51
C ARG A 5 -12.74 15.97 11.70
N LYS A 6 -13.25 15.28 10.69
CA LYS A 6 -13.13 13.81 10.57
C LYS A 6 -11.82 13.45 9.90
N GLN A 7 -11.06 12.55 10.53
CA GLN A 7 -9.81 12.01 9.98
C GLN A 7 -9.59 10.58 10.46
N THR A 8 -8.72 9.85 9.78
CA THR A 8 -8.18 8.58 10.27
C THR A 8 -6.74 8.78 10.70
N GLU A 9 -6.33 8.11 11.78
CA GLU A 9 -4.91 8.01 12.12
C GLU A 9 -4.31 6.78 11.45
N LEU A 10 -3.07 6.91 10.98
CA LEU A 10 -2.26 5.79 10.54
C LEU A 10 -1.28 5.41 11.64
N TYR A 11 -1.15 4.12 11.89
CA TYR A 11 -0.12 3.56 12.76
C TYR A 11 0.78 2.66 11.92
N VAL A 12 2.07 2.99 11.89
CA VAL A 12 3.07 2.41 10.98
C VAL A 12 4.29 1.93 11.75
N TRP A 13 4.88 0.81 11.33
CA TRP A 13 6.10 0.23 11.90
C TRP A 13 6.78 -0.73 10.93
N GLY A 14 8.00 -1.16 11.23
CA GLY A 14 8.85 -2.00 10.42
C GLY A 14 9.88 -1.20 9.62
N ASN A 15 10.25 -1.73 8.46
CA ASN A 15 11.24 -1.13 7.56
C ASN A 15 10.76 0.22 6.97
N CYS A 16 11.60 1.27 7.05
CA CYS A 16 11.37 2.59 6.46
C CYS A 16 12.51 3.04 5.52
N GLN A 17 13.24 2.10 4.92
CA GLN A 17 14.42 2.37 4.09
C GLN A 17 14.16 3.34 2.93
N TYR A 18 12.97 3.28 2.32
CA TYR A 18 12.58 4.09 1.17
C TYR A 18 11.38 5.00 1.50
N GLY A 19 11.05 5.17 2.78
CA GLY A 19 9.93 6.02 3.20
C GLY A 19 8.55 5.39 3.03
N GLN A 20 8.45 4.06 2.89
CA GLN A 20 7.19 3.32 2.75
C GLN A 20 6.24 3.43 3.95
N LEU A 21 6.73 3.92 5.11
CA LEU A 21 5.90 4.24 6.28
C LEU A 21 5.28 5.66 6.22
N GLY A 22 5.73 6.52 5.31
CA GLY A 22 5.22 7.88 5.17
C GLY A 22 5.66 8.86 6.26
N LEU A 23 6.65 8.51 7.08
CA LEU A 23 7.07 9.31 8.23
C LEU A 23 7.91 10.54 7.85
N GLY A 24 8.22 10.73 6.56
CA GLY A 24 9.07 11.82 6.07
C GLY A 24 10.55 11.47 6.02
N ASP A 25 11.34 12.40 5.49
CA ASP A 25 12.76 12.17 5.15
C ASP A 25 13.64 11.84 6.35
N GLU A 26 13.27 12.32 7.53
CA GLU A 26 14.00 12.11 8.78
C GLU A 26 14.01 10.64 9.26
N TYR A 27 13.14 9.79 8.70
CA TYR A 27 13.04 8.35 9.01
C TYR A 27 13.55 7.43 7.89
N ILE A 28 14.07 8.00 6.80
CA ILE A 28 14.68 7.21 5.72
C ILE A 28 15.86 6.40 6.27
N LYS A 29 16.05 5.18 5.75
CA LYS A 29 17.10 4.23 6.17
C LYS A 29 17.01 3.79 7.64
N GLN A 30 15.88 3.99 8.30
CA GLN A 30 15.65 3.54 9.67
C GLN A 30 14.60 2.45 9.73
N ASN A 31 14.69 1.61 10.77
CA ASN A 31 13.66 0.65 11.14
C ASN A 31 12.89 1.16 12.35
N VAL A 32 11.58 0.92 12.36
CA VAL A 32 10.66 1.39 13.40
C VAL A 32 10.09 0.16 14.12
N ASN A 33 10.65 -0.21 15.26
CA ASN A 33 10.22 -1.39 16.03
C ASN A 33 9.09 -1.13 17.03
N ASN A 34 8.50 0.07 17.01
CA ASN A 34 7.37 0.46 17.84
C ASN A 34 6.40 1.31 17.01
N PRO A 35 5.07 1.05 17.05
CA PRO A 35 4.11 1.77 16.21
C PRO A 35 4.21 3.29 16.37
N LYS A 36 4.42 3.98 15.24
CA LYS A 36 4.42 5.43 15.14
C LYS A 36 3.09 5.87 14.55
N CYS A 37 2.50 6.91 15.14
CA CYS A 37 1.30 7.53 14.61
C CYS A 37 1.69 8.59 13.57
N CYS A 38 1.12 8.50 12.37
CA CYS A 38 1.12 9.60 11.40
C CYS A 38 -0.32 9.95 11.03
N SER A 39 -0.62 11.24 10.90
CA SER A 39 -1.90 11.73 10.39
C SER A 39 -1.64 12.76 9.31
N TYR A 40 -2.25 12.55 8.15
CA TYR A 40 -2.25 13.52 7.05
C TYR A 40 -3.56 14.30 7.00
N LYS A 41 -4.36 14.20 8.07
CA LYS A 41 -5.64 14.86 8.21
C LYS A 41 -6.64 14.51 7.07
N ILE A 42 -6.50 13.32 6.51
CA ILE A 42 -7.38 12.73 5.48
C ILE A 42 -8.13 11.53 6.05
N ILE A 43 -9.22 11.14 5.39
CA ILE A 43 -9.97 9.92 5.71
C ILE A 43 -9.50 8.82 4.77
N VAL A 44 -8.56 8.00 5.23
CA VAL A 44 -8.10 6.81 4.53
C VAL A 44 -9.13 5.70 4.71
N VAL A 45 -9.60 5.12 3.61
CA VAL A 45 -10.59 4.04 3.60
C VAL A 45 -9.99 2.68 3.28
N LYS A 46 -8.89 2.62 2.51
CA LYS A 46 -8.15 1.39 2.21
C LYS A 46 -6.64 1.64 2.18
N ILE A 47 -5.90 0.59 2.52
CA ILE A 47 -4.44 0.53 2.42
C ILE A 47 -4.10 -0.66 1.53
N ALA A 48 -3.06 -0.53 0.71
CA ALA A 48 -2.30 -1.67 0.21
C ALA A 48 -0.81 -1.40 0.37
N CYS A 49 -0.08 -2.44 0.77
CA CYS A 49 1.37 -2.39 0.90
C CYS A 49 1.96 -3.40 -0.06
N GLY A 50 2.94 -2.94 -0.85
CA GLY A 50 3.78 -3.78 -1.68
C GLY A 50 5.05 -4.18 -0.93
N PHE A 51 6.11 -4.59 -1.62
CA PHE A 51 7.34 -4.96 -0.91
C PHE A 51 7.96 -3.77 -0.18
N GLN A 52 8.07 -2.63 -0.86
CA GLN A 52 8.76 -1.45 -0.36
C GLN A 52 8.01 -0.15 -0.65
N HIS A 53 6.70 -0.23 -0.90
CA HIS A 53 5.83 0.92 -1.11
C HIS A 53 4.44 0.72 -0.51
N SER A 54 3.75 1.84 -0.27
CA SER A 54 2.42 1.90 0.33
C SER A 54 1.49 2.75 -0.50
N CYS A 55 0.23 2.34 -0.55
CA CYS A 55 -0.86 3.05 -1.20
C CYS A 55 -1.97 3.35 -0.18
N LEU A 56 -2.42 4.59 -0.14
CA LEU A 56 -3.54 5.05 0.68
C LEU A 56 -4.68 5.50 -0.23
N LEU A 57 -5.80 4.78 -0.18
CA LEU A 57 -7.02 5.18 -0.86
C LEU A 57 -7.89 5.97 0.12
N ILE A 58 -8.24 7.20 -0.24
CA ILE A 58 -9.10 8.05 0.60
C ILE A 58 -10.57 7.99 0.16
N ASN A 59 -11.46 8.52 1.01
CA ASN A 59 -12.92 8.38 0.86
C ASN A 59 -13.51 8.96 -0.44
N ASN A 60 -12.84 9.91 -1.08
CA ASN A 60 -13.27 10.46 -2.37
C ASN A 60 -12.73 9.69 -3.59
N GLY A 61 -12.01 8.59 -3.38
CA GLY A 61 -11.43 7.76 -4.43
C GLY A 61 -10.04 8.19 -4.92
N ASN A 62 -9.48 9.29 -4.39
CA ASN A 62 -8.10 9.66 -4.68
C ASN A 62 -7.12 8.67 -4.06
N LEU A 63 -6.02 8.41 -4.79
CA LEU A 63 -5.00 7.45 -4.40
C LEU A 63 -3.68 8.17 -4.14
N TYR A 64 -3.13 7.95 -2.95
CA TYR A 64 -1.81 8.45 -2.56
C TYR A 64 -0.82 7.30 -2.48
N THR A 65 0.43 7.55 -2.86
CA THR A 65 1.50 6.54 -2.86
C THR A 65 2.77 7.08 -2.23
N MET A 66 3.55 6.21 -1.58
CA MET A 66 4.86 6.51 -1.00
C MET A 66 5.72 5.24 -0.93
N GLY A 67 7.04 5.39 -0.78
CA GLY A 67 8.02 4.30 -0.71
C GLY A 67 8.96 4.29 -1.91
N LEU A 68 9.50 3.12 -2.22
CA LEU A 68 10.36 2.86 -3.37
C LEU A 68 9.64 3.14 -4.69
N ASN A 69 10.37 3.68 -5.67
CA ASN A 69 9.88 4.03 -7.00
C ASN A 69 10.89 3.74 -8.14
N GLU A 70 11.95 2.95 -7.88
CA GLU A 70 12.95 2.59 -8.90
C GLU A 70 12.35 1.92 -10.15
N GLN A 71 11.19 1.29 -10.00
CA GLN A 71 10.47 0.60 -11.07
C GLN A 71 9.21 1.37 -11.50
N GLY A 72 9.00 2.59 -11.00
CA GLY A 72 7.80 3.38 -11.27
C GLY A 72 6.55 2.92 -10.49
N GLN A 73 6.69 2.07 -9.48
CA GLN A 73 5.58 1.46 -8.73
C GLN A 73 4.68 2.45 -7.97
N LEU A 74 5.10 3.72 -7.83
CA LEU A 74 4.27 4.78 -7.27
C LEU A 74 3.32 5.41 -8.30
N GLY A 75 3.62 5.35 -9.60
CA GLY A 75 2.70 5.86 -10.63
C GLY A 75 2.63 7.38 -10.69
N LEU A 76 3.66 8.07 -10.21
CA LEU A 76 3.69 9.53 -10.04
C LEU A 76 4.31 10.26 -11.24
N ASN A 77 4.64 9.57 -12.33
CA ASN A 77 5.38 10.14 -13.46
C ASN A 77 6.67 10.88 -13.04
N THR A 78 7.42 10.31 -12.11
CA THR A 78 8.63 10.92 -11.57
C THR A 78 9.84 10.01 -11.76
N GLN A 79 11.01 10.63 -11.87
CA GLN A 79 12.32 9.96 -11.90
C GLN A 79 12.92 9.82 -10.49
N LEU A 80 12.18 10.14 -9.43
CA LEU A 80 12.61 9.86 -8.05
C LEU A 80 12.67 8.36 -7.83
N SER A 81 13.73 7.90 -7.18
CA SER A 81 13.86 6.50 -6.76
C SER A 81 13.00 6.17 -5.54
N PHE A 82 12.56 7.15 -4.76
CA PHE A 82 11.61 6.95 -3.65
C PHE A 82 10.88 8.24 -3.25
N ILE A 83 9.80 8.10 -2.49
CA ILE A 83 8.98 9.18 -1.93
C ILE A 83 8.68 8.87 -0.45
N SER A 84 9.03 9.77 0.47
CA SER A 84 8.90 9.53 1.92
C SER A 84 7.61 10.03 2.56
N THR A 85 6.75 10.72 1.79
CA THR A 85 5.44 11.22 2.23
C THR A 85 4.37 10.93 1.17
N PRO A 86 3.12 10.62 1.55
CA PRO A 86 2.08 10.29 0.58
C PRO A 86 1.90 11.38 -0.49
N GLN A 87 2.10 11.02 -1.76
CA GLN A 87 1.85 11.90 -2.90
C GLN A 87 0.66 11.42 -3.73
N LEU A 88 -0.14 12.36 -4.23
CA LEU A 88 -1.35 12.08 -5.01
C LEU A 88 -0.99 11.59 -6.41
N ILE A 89 -1.57 10.47 -6.83
CA ILE A 89 -1.58 10.08 -8.24
C ILE A 89 -2.54 11.00 -9.00
N ALA A 90 -2.00 11.83 -9.88
CA ALA A 90 -2.73 12.81 -10.67
C ALA A 90 -3.50 12.16 -11.83
N LEU A 91 -4.54 11.39 -11.51
CA LEU A 91 -5.39 10.71 -12.48
C LEU A 91 -6.88 10.94 -12.16
N LYS A 92 -7.65 11.41 -13.14
CA LYS A 92 -9.09 11.71 -12.96
C LYS A 92 -9.93 10.44 -12.83
N GLY A 93 -10.86 10.41 -11.88
CA GLY A 93 -11.81 9.31 -11.68
C GLY A 93 -11.50 8.49 -10.42
N PRO A 94 -12.51 8.09 -9.63
CA PRO A 94 -12.29 7.52 -8.32
C PRO A 94 -11.83 6.06 -8.40
N PHE A 95 -10.79 5.72 -7.65
CA PHE A 95 -10.44 4.34 -7.39
C PHE A 95 -11.32 3.77 -6.27
N ILE A 96 -11.73 2.51 -6.40
CA ILE A 96 -12.49 1.78 -5.39
C ILE A 96 -11.71 0.61 -4.81
N ARG A 97 -10.69 0.07 -5.50
CA ARG A 97 -9.85 -1.02 -5.00
C ARG A 97 -8.41 -0.81 -5.43
N ILE A 98 -7.49 -1.17 -4.55
CA ILE A 98 -6.05 -1.04 -4.77
C ILE A 98 -5.31 -2.28 -4.26
N LYS A 99 -4.26 -2.66 -4.99
CA LYS A 99 -3.28 -3.67 -4.60
C LYS A 99 -1.89 -3.17 -4.98
N ALA A 100 -0.99 -3.24 -4.03
CA ALA A 100 0.44 -3.07 -4.23
C ALA A 100 1.09 -4.45 -4.11
N ALA A 101 2.05 -4.73 -4.97
CA ALA A 101 2.74 -6.03 -5.05
C ALA A 101 4.25 -5.81 -4.95
N ALA A 102 5.07 -6.64 -5.59
CA ALA A 102 6.53 -6.50 -5.53
C ALA A 102 7.00 -5.14 -6.05
N ASN A 103 6.92 -4.96 -7.38
CA ASN A 103 7.42 -3.78 -8.08
C ASN A 103 6.33 -3.09 -8.91
N TYR A 104 5.06 -3.38 -8.64
CA TYR A 104 3.93 -2.80 -9.37
C TYR A 104 2.72 -2.60 -8.47
N THR A 105 1.79 -1.81 -8.99
CA THR A 105 0.53 -1.47 -8.33
C THR A 105 -0.62 -1.60 -9.31
N VAL A 106 -1.77 -2.02 -8.80
CA VAL A 106 -3.01 -2.20 -9.55
C VAL A 106 -4.13 -1.43 -8.84
N GLY A 107 -4.81 -0.56 -9.57
CA GLY A 107 -5.98 0.17 -9.11
C GLY A 107 -7.21 -0.17 -9.96
N GLN A 108 -8.35 -0.42 -9.32
CA GLN A 108 -9.65 -0.57 -9.99
C GLN A 108 -10.53 0.64 -9.71
N ARG A 109 -11.12 1.20 -10.76
CA ARG A 109 -12.12 2.28 -10.67
C ARG A 109 -13.53 1.74 -10.47
N ASP A 110 -14.43 2.62 -10.07
CA ASP A 110 -15.87 2.34 -9.95
C ASP A 110 -16.51 1.90 -11.28
N THR A 111 -16.00 2.41 -12.41
CA THR A 111 -16.34 1.98 -13.78
C THR A 111 -16.03 0.50 -14.06
N GLY A 112 -15.18 -0.12 -13.22
CA GLY A 112 -14.67 -1.47 -13.39
C GLY A 112 -13.34 -1.53 -14.15
N GLU A 113 -12.86 -0.41 -14.68
CA GLU A 113 -11.56 -0.28 -15.35
C GLU A 113 -10.40 -0.58 -14.40
N LEU A 114 -9.40 -1.30 -14.91
CA LEU A 114 -8.17 -1.58 -14.18
C LEU A 114 -7.01 -0.77 -14.74
N TYR A 115 -6.28 -0.13 -13.85
CA TYR A 115 -5.05 0.55 -14.14
C TYR A 115 -3.89 -0.15 -13.47
N THR A 116 -2.75 -0.22 -14.16
CA THR A 116 -1.51 -0.78 -13.63
C THR A 116 -0.32 0.09 -13.94
N TRP A 117 0.66 0.07 -13.04
CA TRP A 117 1.92 0.77 -13.19
C TRP A 117 3.01 0.10 -12.34
N GLY A 118 4.25 0.43 -12.63
CA GLY A 118 5.44 -0.23 -12.11
C GLY A 118 6.10 -1.15 -13.13
N GLN A 119 6.74 -2.21 -12.63
CA GLN A 119 7.35 -3.27 -13.41
C GLN A 119 6.79 -4.64 -13.03
N ASN A 120 6.27 -5.37 -14.01
CA ASN A 120 5.81 -6.75 -13.85
C ASN A 120 5.73 -7.45 -15.21
N GLN A 121 6.06 -8.74 -15.26
CA GLN A 121 5.90 -9.55 -16.48
C GLN A 121 4.42 -9.77 -16.83
N ALA A 122 3.52 -9.93 -15.84
CA ALA A 122 2.09 -10.03 -16.17
C ALA A 122 1.62 -8.75 -16.86
N PHE A 123 0.99 -8.88 -18.04
CA PHE A 123 0.61 -7.76 -18.92
C PHE A 123 1.76 -6.93 -19.50
N ASN A 124 3.02 -7.36 -19.38
CA ASN A 124 4.19 -6.56 -19.79
C ASN A 124 4.14 -5.14 -19.22
N ILE A 125 3.85 -5.01 -17.92
CA ILE A 125 3.74 -3.71 -17.25
C ILE A 125 5.15 -3.15 -17.10
N HIS A 126 5.43 -2.06 -17.81
CA HIS A 126 6.68 -1.30 -17.75
C HIS A 126 6.39 0.20 -17.89
N THR A 127 5.88 0.82 -16.82
CA THR A 127 5.46 2.23 -16.86
C THR A 127 5.51 2.87 -15.47
N ASN A 128 5.92 4.14 -15.40
CA ASN A 128 5.90 4.94 -14.16
C ASN A 128 4.61 5.77 -13.99
N GLN A 129 3.59 5.49 -14.82
CA GLN A 129 2.27 6.12 -14.76
C GLN A 129 1.16 5.07 -14.90
N PRO A 130 0.00 5.26 -14.24
CA PRO A 130 -1.15 4.38 -14.40
C PRO A 130 -1.57 4.21 -15.87
N GLN A 131 -1.52 2.98 -16.37
CA GLN A 131 -1.99 2.62 -17.70
C GLN A 131 -3.21 1.69 -17.61
N LEU A 132 -4.21 1.96 -18.46
CA LEU A 132 -5.42 1.15 -18.54
C LEU A 132 -5.10 -0.24 -19.13
N LEU A 133 -5.45 -1.30 -18.39
CA LEU A 133 -5.45 -2.66 -18.90
C LEU A 133 -6.75 -2.92 -19.67
N LYS A 134 -6.62 -3.18 -20.97
CA LYS A 134 -7.75 -3.54 -21.85
C LYS A 134 -8.16 -5.00 -21.63
N ILE A 135 -8.90 -5.25 -20.55
CA ILE A 135 -9.44 -6.58 -20.24
C ILE A 135 -10.94 -6.52 -19.97
N LYS A 136 -11.61 -7.68 -20.04
CA LYS A 136 -13.01 -7.81 -19.63
C LYS A 136 -13.17 -7.42 -18.17
N LYS A 137 -14.36 -6.90 -17.81
CA LYS A 137 -14.67 -6.51 -16.43
C LYS A 137 -14.43 -7.69 -15.48
N ILE A 138 -13.62 -7.46 -14.45
CA ILE A 138 -13.29 -8.47 -13.44
C ILE A 138 -14.01 -8.19 -12.12
N ASN A 139 -14.35 -9.27 -11.42
CA ASN A 139 -14.95 -9.21 -10.10
C ASN A 139 -13.88 -9.09 -9.00
N GLN A 140 -12.74 -9.76 -9.13
CA GLN A 140 -11.66 -9.70 -8.15
C GLN A 140 -10.30 -9.99 -8.78
N PHE A 141 -9.24 -9.58 -8.08
CA PHE A 141 -7.87 -9.85 -8.49
C PHE A 141 -6.94 -10.08 -7.29
N SER A 142 -5.85 -10.78 -7.55
CA SER A 142 -4.72 -10.93 -6.66
C SER A 142 -3.41 -10.74 -7.42
N CYS A 143 -2.44 -10.15 -6.75
CA CYS A 143 -1.14 -9.81 -7.31
C CYS A 143 -0.07 -10.60 -6.55
N GLY A 144 0.74 -11.38 -7.27
CA GLY A 144 1.95 -12.00 -6.74
C GLY A 144 3.19 -11.18 -7.11
N GLU A 145 4.38 -11.78 -7.01
CA GLU A 145 5.63 -11.08 -7.33
C GLU A 145 5.71 -10.71 -8.81
N ASN A 146 5.66 -11.72 -9.69
CA ASN A 146 5.72 -11.56 -11.14
C ASN A 146 4.51 -12.18 -11.88
N HIS A 147 3.40 -12.40 -11.18
CA HIS A 147 2.18 -12.98 -11.74
C HIS A 147 0.92 -12.37 -11.13
N MET A 148 -0.20 -12.52 -11.81
CA MET A 148 -1.51 -11.99 -11.42
C MET A 148 -2.60 -13.02 -11.68
N GLY A 149 -3.55 -13.08 -10.74
CA GLY A 149 -4.76 -13.87 -10.87
C GLY A 149 -5.99 -12.99 -10.88
N LEU A 150 -6.88 -13.23 -11.83
CA LEU A 150 -8.10 -12.48 -12.06
C LEU A 150 -9.29 -13.43 -12.02
N ILE A 151 -10.37 -13.05 -11.35
CA ILE A 151 -11.64 -13.77 -11.46
C ILE A 151 -12.69 -12.82 -12.01
N ASP A 152 -13.35 -13.24 -13.09
CA ASP A 152 -14.41 -12.49 -13.74
C ASP A 152 -15.75 -12.61 -12.98
N PHE A 153 -16.81 -12.00 -13.52
CA PHE A 153 -18.15 -12.08 -12.92
C PHE A 153 -18.84 -13.43 -13.12
N ASN A 154 -18.31 -14.31 -13.98
CA ASN A 154 -18.77 -15.68 -14.17
C ASN A 154 -18.04 -16.68 -13.25
N CYS A 155 -17.22 -16.19 -12.32
CA CYS A 155 -16.36 -16.98 -11.44
C CYS A 155 -15.29 -17.79 -12.20
N GLN A 156 -14.86 -17.36 -13.38
CA GLN A 156 -13.77 -17.97 -14.13
C GLN A 156 -12.43 -17.36 -13.74
N LEU A 157 -11.40 -18.20 -13.57
CA LEU A 157 -10.05 -17.77 -13.21
C LEU A 157 -9.20 -17.57 -14.46
N PHE A 158 -8.51 -16.43 -14.51
CA PHE A 158 -7.48 -16.12 -15.51
C PHE A 158 -6.17 -15.80 -14.81
N MET A 159 -5.07 -16.34 -15.33
CA MET A 159 -3.72 -16.15 -14.81
C MET A 159 -2.79 -15.62 -15.89
N CYS A 160 -1.84 -14.78 -15.50
CA CYS A 160 -0.78 -14.26 -16.38
C CYS A 160 0.45 -13.83 -15.58
N GLY A 161 1.60 -13.77 -16.23
CA GLY A 161 2.93 -13.46 -15.71
C GLY A 161 3.92 -14.60 -15.88
N SER A 162 4.95 -14.63 -15.03
CA SER A 162 5.91 -15.74 -14.96
C SER A 162 5.21 -17.03 -14.55
N ASN A 163 5.67 -18.15 -15.10
CA ASN A 163 5.26 -19.50 -14.70
C ASN A 163 6.45 -20.43 -14.41
N ASP A 164 7.62 -19.87 -14.07
CA ASP A 164 8.86 -20.63 -13.84
C ASP A 164 8.71 -21.78 -12.82
N TYR A 165 7.76 -21.63 -11.90
CA TYR A 165 7.46 -22.60 -10.84
C TYR A 165 6.06 -23.23 -10.98
N GLY A 166 5.29 -22.90 -12.02
CA GLY A 166 3.91 -23.37 -12.18
C GLY A 166 2.84 -22.49 -11.52
N GLN A 167 3.19 -21.26 -11.10
CA GLN A 167 2.31 -20.34 -10.36
C GLN A 167 1.06 -19.85 -11.13
N LEU A 168 0.98 -20.10 -12.43
CA LEU A 168 -0.21 -19.85 -13.25
C LEU A 168 -1.20 -21.02 -13.25
N GLY A 169 -0.77 -22.23 -12.85
CA GLY A 169 -1.64 -23.42 -12.89
C GLY A 169 -2.00 -23.86 -14.31
N LEU A 170 -1.19 -23.44 -15.27
CA LEU A 170 -1.32 -23.69 -16.69
C LEU A 170 -0.19 -24.62 -17.16
N ASN A 171 -0.46 -25.40 -18.21
CA ASN A 171 0.53 -26.21 -18.93
C ASN A 171 1.36 -25.36 -19.92
N CYS A 172 1.82 -24.18 -19.50
CA CYS A 172 2.64 -23.28 -20.33
C CYS A 172 3.88 -22.78 -19.57
N TYR A 173 4.84 -22.15 -20.26
CA TYR A 173 6.08 -21.63 -19.66
C TYR A 173 5.93 -20.27 -18.98
N GLU A 174 5.16 -19.37 -19.58
CA GLU A 174 4.78 -18.06 -19.05
C GLU A 174 3.62 -17.54 -19.91
N SER A 175 2.94 -16.49 -19.46
CA SER A 175 1.91 -15.85 -20.28
C SER A 175 1.75 -14.37 -19.97
N PHE A 176 2.07 -13.50 -20.91
CA PHE A 176 1.93 -12.06 -20.73
C PHE A 176 0.50 -11.56 -20.87
N VAL A 177 -0.43 -12.42 -21.32
CA VAL A 177 -1.86 -12.11 -21.44
C VAL A 177 -2.68 -13.07 -20.57
N PRO A 178 -3.84 -12.66 -20.04
CA PRO A 178 -4.65 -13.54 -19.21
C PRO A 178 -5.08 -14.79 -19.96
N GLN A 179 -4.73 -15.95 -19.40
CA GLN A 179 -5.18 -17.25 -19.89
C GLN A 179 -6.08 -17.90 -18.86
N GLN A 180 -7.17 -18.51 -19.32
CA GLN A 180 -8.15 -19.13 -18.46
C GLN A 180 -7.59 -20.44 -17.88
N VAL A 181 -7.75 -20.63 -16.57
CA VAL A 181 -7.43 -21.88 -15.88
C VAL A 181 -8.68 -22.76 -15.86
N LEU A 182 -8.64 -23.88 -16.58
CA LEU A 182 -9.79 -24.76 -16.83
C LEU A 182 -9.90 -25.93 -15.83
N THR A 183 -9.10 -25.94 -14.77
CA THR A 183 -9.05 -27.06 -13.83
C THR A 183 -10.34 -27.23 -13.02
N LEU A 184 -11.03 -26.13 -12.70
CA LEU A 184 -12.32 -26.11 -12.01
C LEU A 184 -13.33 -25.28 -12.82
N GLU A 185 -14.61 -25.62 -12.69
CA GLU A 185 -15.68 -24.87 -13.36
C GLU A 185 -15.83 -23.44 -12.83
N LYS A 186 -15.65 -23.24 -11.51
CA LYS A 186 -15.82 -21.95 -10.83
C LYS A 186 -14.77 -21.75 -9.75
N TYR A 187 -14.45 -20.49 -9.47
CA TYR A 187 -13.49 -20.08 -8.46
C TYR A 187 -14.08 -18.97 -7.59
N ASP A 188 -14.05 -19.15 -6.27
CA ASP A 188 -14.59 -18.19 -5.31
C ASP A 188 -13.58 -17.10 -4.98
N LYS A 189 -12.30 -17.48 -4.83
CA LYS A 189 -11.20 -16.56 -4.47
C LYS A 189 -9.89 -17.02 -5.08
N VAL A 190 -9.05 -16.05 -5.39
CA VAL A 190 -7.64 -16.26 -5.75
C VAL A 190 -6.74 -15.44 -4.82
N LYS A 191 -5.61 -16.03 -4.43
CA LYS A 191 -4.52 -15.37 -3.70
C LYS A 191 -3.18 -15.81 -4.28
N CYS A 192 -2.46 -14.84 -4.81
CA CYS A 192 -1.10 -14.99 -5.29
C CYS A 192 -0.14 -14.65 -4.16
N GLY A 193 0.75 -15.58 -3.83
CA GLY A 193 1.93 -15.34 -3.01
C GLY A 193 3.08 -14.82 -3.86
N LEU A 194 4.32 -14.98 -3.40
CA LEU A 194 5.50 -14.59 -4.19
C LEU A 194 5.54 -15.35 -5.52
N THR A 195 5.61 -16.68 -5.42
CA THR A 195 5.81 -17.60 -6.54
C THR A 195 4.85 -18.79 -6.51
N HIS A 196 3.73 -18.68 -5.78
CA HIS A 196 2.67 -19.68 -5.74
C HIS A 196 1.30 -19.01 -5.71
N THR A 197 0.25 -19.78 -6.03
CA THR A 197 -1.14 -19.33 -6.03
C THR A 197 -2.01 -20.31 -5.24
N LEU A 198 -2.88 -19.75 -4.41
CA LEU A 198 -3.98 -20.46 -3.76
C LEU A 198 -5.32 -20.06 -4.39
N VAL A 199 -6.19 -21.04 -4.59
CA VAL A 199 -7.55 -20.83 -5.05
C VAL A 199 -8.55 -21.51 -4.12
N LEU A 200 -9.69 -20.85 -3.92
CA LEU A 200 -10.81 -21.37 -3.13
C LEU A 200 -11.96 -21.73 -4.07
N ASN A 201 -12.55 -22.90 -3.89
CA ASN A 201 -13.78 -23.33 -4.55
C ASN A 201 -14.62 -24.14 -3.55
N ASN A 202 -15.83 -23.68 -3.25
CA ASN A 202 -16.81 -24.34 -2.40
C ASN A 202 -16.24 -24.82 -1.05
N GLY A 203 -15.41 -24.00 -0.42
CA GLY A 203 -14.79 -24.31 0.87
C GLY A 203 -13.57 -25.24 0.81
N LEU A 204 -13.15 -25.66 -0.38
CA LEU A 204 -11.93 -26.42 -0.63
C LEU A 204 -10.82 -25.52 -1.17
N VAL A 205 -9.59 -25.78 -0.73
CA VAL A 205 -8.40 -25.04 -1.14
C VAL A 205 -7.59 -25.86 -2.13
N TYR A 206 -7.16 -25.23 -3.21
CA TYR A 206 -6.21 -25.78 -4.17
C TYR A 206 -5.03 -24.84 -4.32
N SER A 207 -3.90 -25.37 -4.78
CA SER A 207 -2.63 -24.65 -4.78
C SER A 207 -1.73 -25.10 -5.93
N PHE A 208 -1.01 -24.16 -6.54
CA PHE A 208 -0.03 -24.41 -7.61
C PHE A 208 1.10 -23.38 -7.58
N GLY A 209 2.25 -23.72 -8.17
CA GLY A 209 3.46 -22.91 -8.13
C GLY A 209 4.61 -23.52 -7.33
N SER A 210 5.47 -22.64 -6.81
CA SER A 210 6.62 -23.00 -5.97
C SER A 210 6.19 -23.75 -4.73
N ASN A 211 6.93 -24.80 -4.39
CA ASN A 211 6.68 -25.61 -3.20
C ASN A 211 7.94 -26.03 -2.45
N LYS A 212 9.09 -25.40 -2.72
CA LYS A 212 10.36 -25.80 -2.10
C LYS A 212 10.35 -25.69 -0.57
N ASN A 213 9.49 -24.84 -0.02
CA ASN A 213 9.30 -24.63 1.41
C ASN A 213 7.92 -25.14 1.88
N GLY A 214 7.24 -25.99 1.11
CA GLY A 214 5.91 -26.51 1.47
C GLY A 214 4.77 -25.50 1.33
N GLU A 215 4.95 -24.41 0.58
CA GLU A 215 3.98 -23.32 0.40
C GLU A 215 2.63 -23.79 -0.16
N LEU A 216 2.60 -24.93 -0.84
CA LEU A 216 1.38 -25.53 -1.40
C LEU A 216 0.61 -26.38 -0.38
N GLY A 217 1.21 -26.81 0.73
CA GLY A 217 0.48 -27.54 1.78
C GLY A 217 0.02 -28.95 1.39
N ASN A 218 0.57 -29.52 0.32
CA ASN A 218 0.17 -30.83 -0.22
C ASN A 218 0.98 -32.01 0.37
N GLY A 219 1.78 -31.78 1.40
CA GLY A 219 2.66 -32.76 2.04
C GLY A 219 3.93 -33.10 1.23
N LYS A 220 4.20 -32.35 0.15
CA LYS A 220 5.37 -32.51 -0.72
C LYS A 220 6.17 -31.21 -0.77
N LEU A 221 7.39 -31.30 -1.34
CA LEU A 221 8.28 -30.17 -1.58
C LEU A 221 8.56 -29.92 -3.09
N THR A 222 7.70 -30.49 -3.95
CA THR A 222 7.80 -30.38 -5.40
C THR A 222 6.81 -29.37 -5.95
N ASN A 223 7.24 -28.53 -6.87
CA ASN A 223 6.39 -27.57 -7.57
C ASN A 223 5.21 -28.28 -8.26
N THR A 224 4.07 -27.58 -8.41
CA THR A 224 2.88 -28.12 -9.07
C THR A 224 2.42 -27.16 -10.17
N HIS A 225 2.33 -27.65 -11.42
CA HIS A 225 2.03 -26.81 -12.59
C HIS A 225 0.56 -26.88 -13.04
N ASN A 226 -0.19 -27.95 -12.74
CA ASN A 226 -1.51 -28.19 -13.34
C ASN A 226 -2.42 -29.22 -12.62
N GLN A 227 -1.86 -30.16 -11.87
CA GLN A 227 -2.63 -31.21 -11.19
C GLN A 227 -3.12 -30.73 -9.83
N LEU A 228 -4.31 -30.15 -9.79
CA LEU A 228 -4.92 -29.63 -8.57
C LEU A 228 -5.76 -30.73 -7.89
N LYS A 229 -5.24 -31.26 -6.78
CA LYS A 229 -6.07 -31.95 -5.79
C LYS A 229 -6.36 -30.99 -4.66
N PRO A 230 -7.58 -31.00 -4.09
CA PRO A 230 -7.87 -30.17 -2.94
C PRO A 230 -6.97 -30.58 -1.78
N LEU A 231 -6.53 -29.60 -0.99
CA LEU A 231 -5.81 -29.86 0.26
C LEU A 231 -6.72 -30.61 1.24
N LYS A 232 -6.12 -31.31 2.21
CA LYS A 232 -6.85 -32.04 3.27
C LYS A 232 -7.43 -31.06 4.31
N MET A 233 -8.35 -30.22 3.86
CA MET A 233 -8.94 -29.11 4.58
C MET A 233 -10.31 -28.78 3.96
N ILE A 234 -11.32 -28.55 4.80
CA ILE A 234 -12.69 -28.28 4.37
C ILE A 234 -13.25 -27.04 5.07
N ASN A 235 -14.38 -26.51 4.57
CA ASN A 235 -15.09 -25.38 5.16
C ASN A 235 -14.23 -24.11 5.28
N VAL A 236 -13.33 -23.86 4.33
CA VAL A 236 -12.51 -22.65 4.28
C VAL A 236 -13.30 -21.48 3.73
N ASN A 237 -13.19 -20.31 4.34
CA ASN A 237 -13.79 -19.08 3.79
C ASN A 237 -12.77 -17.99 3.46
N LYS A 238 -11.56 -18.02 4.02
CA LYS A 238 -10.52 -17.02 3.73
C LYS A 238 -9.21 -17.75 3.46
N ILE A 239 -8.54 -17.34 2.40
CA ILE A 239 -7.19 -17.79 2.02
C ILE A 239 -6.27 -16.58 1.96
N TYR A 240 -4.98 -16.80 2.22
CA TYR A 240 -3.91 -15.81 2.22
C TYR A 240 -2.63 -16.45 1.71
N ALA A 241 -1.87 -15.71 0.89
CA ALA A 241 -0.63 -16.17 0.31
C ALA A 241 0.39 -15.02 0.35
N SER A 242 1.63 -15.36 0.68
CA SER A 242 2.82 -14.50 0.65
C SER A 242 4.03 -15.39 0.30
N ASN A 243 5.09 -15.42 1.12
CA ASN A 243 6.13 -16.45 1.06
C ASN A 243 5.69 -17.80 1.66
N PHE A 244 4.62 -17.77 2.45
CA PHE A 244 3.94 -18.92 3.02
C PHE A 244 2.44 -18.70 2.90
N SER A 245 1.67 -19.68 3.35
CA SER A 245 0.23 -19.74 3.12
C SER A 245 -0.54 -19.81 4.42
N ALA A 246 -1.76 -19.26 4.39
CA ALA A 246 -2.68 -19.34 5.51
C ALA A 246 -4.13 -19.48 5.05
N ALA A 247 -4.97 -20.06 5.90
CA ALA A 247 -6.41 -20.10 5.72
C ALA A 247 -7.16 -19.92 7.04
N ILE A 248 -8.41 -19.48 6.94
CA ILE A 248 -9.37 -19.46 8.04
C ILE A 248 -10.61 -20.24 7.63
N THR A 249 -11.06 -21.13 8.51
CA THR A 249 -12.28 -21.91 8.32
C THR A 249 -13.54 -21.14 8.74
N ASN A 250 -14.72 -21.65 8.39
CA ASN A 250 -16.01 -21.13 8.86
C ASN A 250 -16.17 -21.18 10.38
N LYS A 251 -15.37 -21.99 11.08
CA LYS A 251 -15.32 -22.07 12.54
C LYS A 251 -14.30 -21.11 13.15
N ASN A 252 -13.75 -20.18 12.37
CA ASN A 252 -12.71 -19.23 12.78
C ASN A 252 -11.39 -19.91 13.21
N GLU A 253 -11.06 -21.07 12.65
CA GLU A 253 -9.80 -21.76 12.93
C GLU A 253 -8.71 -21.29 11.97
N LEU A 254 -7.55 -20.91 12.52
CA LEU A 254 -6.39 -20.49 11.75
C LEU A 254 -5.54 -21.69 11.37
N TYR A 255 -5.19 -21.78 10.09
CA TYR A 255 -4.21 -22.74 9.57
C TYR A 255 -3.07 -22.03 8.86
N LEU A 256 -1.84 -22.50 9.09
CA LEU A 256 -0.63 -22.06 8.40
C LEU A 256 0.05 -23.25 7.72
N TRP A 257 0.69 -23.01 6.57
CA TRP A 257 1.61 -23.95 5.94
C TRP A 257 2.67 -23.22 5.13
N GLY A 258 3.75 -23.93 4.80
CA GLY A 258 5.02 -23.37 4.35
C GLY A 258 6.08 -23.38 5.46
N SER A 259 7.27 -22.88 5.17
CA SER A 259 8.35 -22.71 6.14
C SER A 259 8.56 -21.26 6.54
N GLY A 260 8.86 -21.04 7.81
CA GLY A 260 9.23 -19.73 8.34
C GLY A 260 9.67 -19.84 9.80
N ILE A 261 9.75 -18.70 10.50
CA ILE A 261 10.06 -18.68 11.93
C ILE A 261 9.05 -19.50 12.75
N PHE A 262 7.80 -19.59 12.30
CA PHE A 262 6.76 -20.38 12.96
C PHE A 262 6.94 -21.91 12.82
N GLY A 263 7.94 -22.37 12.06
CA GLY A 263 8.21 -23.78 11.79
C GLY A 263 8.05 -24.16 10.32
N GLU A 264 8.23 -25.45 10.03
CA GLU A 264 8.08 -26.05 8.70
C GLU A 264 6.81 -26.90 8.66
N PHE A 265 5.81 -26.42 7.94
CA PHE A 265 4.51 -27.07 7.85
C PHE A 265 4.19 -27.42 6.41
N HIS A 266 4.45 -28.67 5.99
CA HIS A 266 4.21 -29.10 4.61
C HIS A 266 2.74 -29.41 4.31
N THR A 267 1.88 -29.40 5.32
CA THR A 267 0.42 -29.52 5.24
C THR A 267 -0.23 -28.44 6.10
N PRO A 268 -1.49 -28.02 5.82
CA PRO A 268 -2.18 -27.06 6.68
C PRO A 268 -2.19 -27.50 8.14
N THR A 269 -1.51 -26.74 8.98
CA THR A 269 -1.38 -26.98 10.42
C THR A 269 -2.20 -25.96 11.18
N LYS A 270 -3.08 -26.43 12.08
CA LYS A 270 -3.89 -25.55 12.92
C LYS A 270 -2.99 -24.82 13.91
N ILE A 271 -3.18 -23.51 14.02
CA ILE A 271 -2.50 -22.65 14.98
C ILE A 271 -3.51 -22.19 16.02
N GLU A 272 -3.17 -22.37 17.30
CA GLU A 272 -4.04 -21.97 18.40
C GLU A 272 -4.08 -20.45 18.54
N PHE A 273 -5.29 -19.91 18.51
CA PHE A 273 -5.55 -18.49 18.72
C PHE A 273 -6.95 -18.32 19.31
N SER A 274 -7.03 -17.69 20.48
CA SER A 274 -8.25 -17.68 21.30
C SER A 274 -9.29 -16.64 20.86
N ASN A 275 -8.88 -15.55 20.20
CA ASN A 275 -9.79 -14.46 19.83
C ASN A 275 -10.44 -14.68 18.46
N TYR A 276 -11.57 -14.02 18.24
CA TYR A 276 -12.24 -14.07 16.94
C TYR A 276 -11.46 -13.29 15.86
N ILE A 277 -11.13 -13.94 14.74
CA ILE A 277 -10.25 -13.36 13.72
C ILE A 277 -11.07 -12.59 12.70
N LYS A 278 -11.00 -11.26 12.79
CA LYS A 278 -11.57 -10.37 11.78
C LYS A 278 -10.81 -10.50 10.47
N LYS A 279 -9.48 -10.38 10.52
CA LYS A 279 -8.62 -10.36 9.33
C LYS A 279 -7.18 -10.79 9.62
N ILE A 280 -6.55 -11.43 8.66
CA ILE A 280 -5.10 -11.68 8.64
C ILE A 280 -4.46 -10.96 7.48
N LYS A 281 -3.20 -10.55 7.66
CA LYS A 281 -2.29 -10.07 6.63
C LYS A 281 -0.91 -10.69 6.84
N LEU A 282 -0.25 -11.03 5.75
CA LEU A 282 1.05 -11.68 5.75
C LEU A 282 2.06 -10.75 5.10
N GLY A 283 3.23 -10.58 5.72
CA GLY A 283 4.43 -10.07 5.04
C GLY A 283 5.27 -11.24 4.51
N ILE A 284 6.53 -11.01 4.11
CA ILE A 284 7.37 -12.07 3.55
C ILE A 284 7.79 -13.10 4.61
N GLY A 285 8.01 -12.68 5.87
CA GLY A 285 8.47 -13.57 6.94
C GLY A 285 7.65 -13.52 8.22
N PHE A 286 6.54 -12.78 8.22
CA PHE A 286 5.76 -12.51 9.43
C PHE A 286 4.27 -12.43 9.10
N GLY A 287 3.42 -12.52 10.12
CA GLY A 287 1.98 -12.36 10.00
C GLY A 287 1.40 -11.41 11.03
N CYS A 288 0.26 -10.83 10.68
CA CYS A 288 -0.56 -9.97 11.52
C CYS A 288 -1.99 -10.49 11.57
N ILE A 289 -2.54 -10.65 12.77
CA ILE A 289 -3.97 -10.87 13.03
C ILE A 289 -4.56 -9.57 13.54
N LEU A 290 -5.70 -9.19 12.99
CA LEU A 290 -6.62 -8.20 13.54
C LEU A 290 -7.85 -8.95 14.05
N ASP A 291 -8.20 -8.77 15.33
CA ASP A 291 -9.42 -9.34 15.90
C ASP A 291 -10.62 -8.38 15.75
N GLU A 292 -11.81 -8.82 16.20
CA GLU A 292 -13.03 -8.01 16.14
C GLU A 292 -13.03 -6.80 17.08
N GLU A 293 -12.24 -6.85 18.15
CA GLU A 293 -12.05 -5.75 19.10
C GLU A 293 -11.10 -4.67 18.57
N GLY A 294 -10.45 -4.91 17.43
CA GLY A 294 -9.50 -3.99 16.81
C GLY A 294 -8.09 -4.07 17.43
N GLN A 295 -7.76 -5.18 18.08
CA GLN A 295 -6.44 -5.50 18.59
C GLN A 295 -5.59 -6.17 17.50
N ILE A 296 -4.29 -5.89 17.52
CA ILE A 296 -3.34 -6.48 16.55
C ILE A 296 -2.42 -7.45 17.28
N TYR A 297 -2.25 -8.63 16.67
CA TYR A 297 -1.31 -9.65 17.10
C TYR A 297 -0.34 -9.98 15.96
N THR A 298 0.90 -10.31 16.28
CA THR A 298 1.97 -10.54 15.31
C THR A 298 2.85 -11.72 15.68
N TRP A 299 3.38 -12.40 14.67
CA TRP A 299 4.37 -13.47 14.82
C TRP A 299 5.30 -13.50 13.60
N GLY A 300 6.45 -14.14 13.74
CA GLY A 300 7.40 -14.41 12.67
C GLY A 300 8.71 -13.64 12.77
N LYS A 301 9.27 -13.27 11.63
CA LYS A 301 10.51 -12.50 11.48
C LYS A 301 10.34 -11.07 12.05
N ASN A 302 11.40 -10.55 12.68
CA ASN A 302 11.39 -9.21 13.30
C ASN A 302 12.67 -8.39 13.04
N SER A 303 13.45 -8.71 12.00
CA SER A 303 14.73 -8.04 11.73
C SER A 303 14.59 -6.55 11.39
N SER A 304 13.40 -6.11 10.99
CA SER A 304 13.09 -4.70 10.72
C SER A 304 12.12 -4.10 11.73
N GLY A 305 11.77 -4.83 12.80
CA GLY A 305 10.81 -4.38 13.82
C GLY A 305 9.35 -4.61 13.44
N GLU A 306 9.08 -5.53 12.50
CA GLU A 306 7.76 -5.85 11.93
C GLU A 306 6.74 -6.33 12.97
N LEU A 307 7.21 -6.85 14.11
CA LEU A 307 6.35 -7.35 15.18
C LEU A 307 5.98 -6.27 16.22
N ALA A 308 6.53 -5.05 16.10
CA ALA A 308 6.21 -3.93 16.99
C ALA A 308 6.40 -4.21 18.50
N GLN A 309 7.33 -5.10 18.86
CA GLN A 309 7.60 -5.51 20.25
C GLN A 309 8.67 -4.65 20.96
N LYS A 310 9.10 -3.52 20.37
CA LYS A 310 10.22 -2.68 20.85
C LYS A 310 11.58 -3.39 20.87
N ASP A 311 11.70 -4.48 20.13
CA ASP A 311 12.94 -5.21 19.88
C ASP A 311 12.97 -5.68 18.40
N TYR A 312 14.05 -6.38 18.04
CA TYR A 312 14.25 -6.95 16.71
C TYR A 312 14.32 -8.49 16.74
N ILE A 313 13.79 -9.10 17.81
CA ILE A 313 13.88 -10.54 18.05
C ILE A 313 12.68 -11.22 17.36
N PRO A 314 12.86 -12.30 16.59
CA PRO A 314 11.76 -13.04 15.99
C PRO A 314 10.87 -13.71 17.04
N ARG A 315 9.63 -14.07 16.68
CA ARG A 315 8.69 -14.79 17.56
C ARG A 315 8.02 -15.94 16.82
N THR A 316 8.01 -17.12 17.43
CA THR A 316 7.22 -18.27 16.94
C THR A 316 5.75 -18.10 17.31
N ASP A 317 5.51 -17.63 18.53
CA ASP A 317 4.17 -17.52 19.12
C ASP A 317 3.55 -16.16 18.82
N ILE A 318 2.22 -16.14 18.74
CA ILE A 318 1.43 -14.94 18.47
C ILE A 318 1.52 -13.97 19.65
N GLN A 319 2.05 -12.77 19.39
CA GLN A 319 2.24 -11.71 20.40
C GLN A 319 1.27 -10.54 20.19
N HIS A 320 0.67 -10.03 21.25
CA HIS A 320 -0.18 -8.84 21.22
C HIS A 320 0.64 -7.54 21.14
N ILE A 321 0.26 -6.60 20.27
CA ILE A 321 0.85 -5.25 20.24
C ILE A 321 0.12 -4.36 21.26
N LYS A 322 0.62 -4.36 22.50
CA LYS A 322 0.03 -3.63 23.64
C LYS A 322 -0.09 -2.12 23.40
N GLN A 323 0.82 -1.55 22.61
CA GLN A 323 0.90 -0.12 22.32
C GLN A 323 -0.28 0.40 21.49
N LEU A 324 -1.01 -0.50 20.80
CA LEU A 324 -2.16 -0.14 19.96
C LEU A 324 -3.51 -0.45 20.62
N LYS A 325 -3.53 -0.95 21.87
CA LYS A 325 -4.73 -1.46 22.54
C LYS A 325 -5.93 -0.51 22.49
N ASN A 326 -5.69 0.79 22.69
CA ASN A 326 -6.75 1.81 22.76
C ASN A 326 -6.89 2.63 21.46
N LYS A 327 -6.31 2.17 20.35
CA LYS A 327 -6.28 2.92 19.09
C LYS A 327 -7.40 2.56 18.12
N GLN A 328 -8.24 1.59 18.49
CA GLN A 328 -9.42 1.15 17.73
C GLN A 328 -9.10 0.92 16.25
N ILE A 329 -8.21 -0.03 15.98
CA ILE A 329 -7.75 -0.29 14.62
C ILE A 329 -8.89 -0.87 13.78
N LYS A 330 -9.11 -0.29 12.59
CA LYS A 330 -10.15 -0.71 11.65
C LYS A 330 -9.64 -1.77 10.67
N THR A 331 -8.44 -1.58 10.13
CA THR A 331 -7.78 -2.51 9.21
C THR A 331 -6.28 -2.24 9.19
N LEU A 332 -5.54 -3.23 8.70
CA LEU A 332 -4.12 -3.14 8.41
C LEU A 332 -3.78 -3.79 7.06
N ASP A 333 -2.60 -3.49 6.55
CA ASP A 333 -1.92 -4.23 5.49
C ASP A 333 -0.43 -4.38 5.80
N CYS A 334 0.17 -5.45 5.29
CA CYS A 334 1.58 -5.76 5.46
C CYS A 334 2.29 -5.59 4.11
N GLY A 335 3.43 -4.90 4.12
CA GLY A 335 4.40 -5.00 3.03
C GLY A 335 5.36 -6.15 3.26
N ALA A 336 6.53 -6.12 2.59
CA ALA A 336 7.51 -7.21 2.76
C ALA A 336 7.94 -7.36 4.22
N ASN A 337 8.38 -6.23 4.80
CA ASN A 337 9.00 -6.14 6.13
C ASN A 337 8.46 -4.93 6.92
N PHE A 338 7.20 -4.55 6.71
CA PHE A 338 6.59 -3.41 7.39
C PHE A 338 5.07 -3.51 7.43
N VAL A 339 4.43 -2.71 8.27
CA VAL A 339 2.98 -2.70 8.44
C VAL A 339 2.45 -1.28 8.47
N VAL A 340 1.30 -1.10 7.81
CA VAL A 340 0.50 0.12 7.88
C VAL A 340 -0.89 -0.26 8.35
N SER A 341 -1.38 0.43 9.36
CA SER A 341 -2.74 0.24 9.90
C SER A 341 -3.46 1.57 10.02
N ILE A 342 -4.79 1.54 9.95
CA ILE A 342 -5.65 2.71 10.14
C ILE A 342 -6.62 2.51 11.29
N SER A 343 -6.82 3.56 12.09
CA SER A 343 -7.84 3.60 13.12
C SER A 343 -9.25 3.77 12.53
N LYS A 344 -10.27 3.63 13.38
CA LYS A 344 -11.61 4.14 13.09
C LYS A 344 -11.55 5.66 12.87
N ILE A 345 -12.56 6.20 12.17
CA ILE A 345 -12.65 7.66 11.95
C ILE A 345 -12.76 8.34 13.31
N GLN A 346 -11.89 9.32 13.55
CA GLN A 346 -11.89 10.17 14.73
C GLN A 346 -12.41 11.55 14.37
N GLU A 347 -13.16 12.14 15.29
CA GLU A 347 -13.54 13.55 15.24
C GLU A 347 -12.59 14.33 16.15
N ARG A 348 -11.93 15.37 15.61
CA ARG A 348 -11.07 16.26 16.38
C ARG A 348 -11.53 17.70 16.27
N PRO A 349 -11.47 18.48 17.35
CA PRO A 349 -11.74 19.90 17.29
C PRO A 349 -10.71 20.57 16.37
N ILE A 350 -11.19 21.48 15.52
CA ILE A 350 -10.33 22.29 14.66
C ILE A 350 -9.70 23.39 15.51
N ASN A 351 -8.37 23.42 15.56
CA ASN A 351 -7.61 24.52 16.17
C ASN A 351 -7.03 25.40 15.06
N TYR A 352 -7.75 26.48 14.74
CA TYR A 352 -7.38 27.40 13.66
C TYR A 352 -6.01 28.06 13.90
N GLU A 353 -5.71 28.48 15.13
CA GLU A 353 -4.41 29.08 15.46
C GLU A 353 -3.25 28.11 15.21
N GLN A 354 -3.45 26.83 15.53
CA GLN A 354 -2.43 25.81 15.28
C GLN A 354 -2.23 25.58 13.77
N ILE A 355 -3.30 25.56 12.98
CA ILE A 355 -3.20 25.41 11.52
C ILE A 355 -2.46 26.60 10.90
N ILE A 356 -2.76 27.82 11.33
CA ILE A 356 -2.07 29.04 10.85
C ILE A 356 -0.57 28.97 11.21
N LYS A 357 -0.24 28.66 12.47
CA LYS A 357 1.16 28.50 12.93
C LYS A 357 1.92 27.42 12.14
N GLU A 358 1.29 26.27 11.89
CA GLU A 358 1.87 25.19 11.08
C GLU A 358 2.12 25.64 9.63
N ASN A 359 1.18 26.37 9.02
CA ASN A 359 1.31 26.88 7.66
C ASN A 359 2.43 27.93 7.55
N ASP A 360 2.49 28.89 8.48
CA ASP A 360 3.53 29.91 8.53
C ASP A 360 4.92 29.29 8.72
N HIS A 361 5.03 28.29 9.60
CA HIS A 361 6.27 27.56 9.80
C HIS A 361 6.72 26.81 8.53
N LEU A 362 5.80 26.15 7.83
CA LEU A 362 6.11 25.46 6.57
C LEU A 362 6.51 26.44 5.45
N LYS A 363 5.84 27.60 5.35
CA LYS A 363 6.22 28.67 4.41
C LYS A 363 7.63 29.20 4.69
N GLN A 364 7.97 29.43 5.96
CA GLN A 364 9.33 29.84 6.34
C GLN A 364 10.36 28.76 6.01
N LYS A 365 10.06 27.49 6.29
CA LYS A 365 10.94 26.37 5.97
C LYS A 365 11.12 26.21 4.45
N LEU A 366 10.05 26.39 3.67
CA LEU A 366 10.12 26.39 2.21
C LEU A 366 11.00 27.54 1.70
N LEU A 367 10.82 28.76 2.21
CA LEU A 367 11.64 29.90 1.83
C LEU A 367 13.13 29.67 2.15
N GLN A 368 13.43 29.11 3.32
CA GLN A 368 14.79 28.73 3.70
C GLN A 368 15.36 27.66 2.75
N MET A 369 14.57 26.63 2.43
CA MET A 369 14.96 25.58 1.49
C MET A 369 15.21 26.14 0.09
N GLU A 370 14.33 27.00 -0.44
CA GLU A 370 14.49 27.65 -1.74
C GLU A 370 15.73 28.55 -1.77
N THR A 371 16.02 29.25 -0.67
CA THR A 371 17.23 30.09 -0.53
C THR A 371 18.50 29.24 -0.51
N ILE A 372 18.53 28.17 0.30
CA ILE A 372 19.65 27.23 0.37
C ILE A 372 19.87 26.59 -1.01
N PHE A 373 18.79 26.14 -1.65
CA PHE A 373 18.84 25.52 -2.97
C PHE A 373 19.36 26.48 -4.04
N LYS A 374 18.88 27.73 -4.06
CA LYS A 374 19.39 28.76 -4.98
C LYS A 374 20.88 29.01 -4.77
N ASN A 375 21.32 29.11 -3.52
CA ASN A 375 22.74 29.31 -3.19
C ASN A 375 23.61 28.10 -3.55
N GLN A 376 23.11 26.87 -3.33
CA GLN A 376 23.79 25.64 -3.74
C GLN A 376 23.86 25.50 -5.26
N LYS A 377 22.81 25.89 -6.00
CA LYS A 377 22.78 25.91 -7.46
C LYS A 377 23.79 26.93 -8.04
N ILE A 378 23.89 28.11 -7.43
CA ILE A 378 24.92 29.12 -7.77
C ILE A 378 26.32 28.58 -7.47
N LYS A 379 26.56 28.07 -6.25
CA LYS A 379 27.87 27.54 -5.86
C LYS A 379 28.29 26.37 -6.75
N SER A 380 27.39 25.42 -7.02
CA SER A 380 27.66 24.28 -7.89
C SER A 380 27.95 24.69 -9.33
N GLN A 381 27.27 25.70 -9.88
CA GLN A 381 27.61 26.29 -11.19
C GLN A 381 28.97 26.99 -11.20
N THR A 382 29.31 27.69 -10.12
CA THR A 382 30.59 28.39 -9.97
C THR A 382 31.74 27.39 -9.86
N ASP A 383 31.57 26.35 -9.04
CA ASP A 383 32.50 25.23 -8.91
C ASP A 383 32.65 24.50 -10.25
N LEU A 384 31.56 24.31 -11.00
CA LEU A 384 31.60 23.67 -12.31
C LEU A 384 32.39 24.52 -13.33
N GLN A 385 32.18 25.83 -13.35
CA GLN A 385 32.99 26.75 -14.18
C GLN A 385 34.46 26.70 -13.79
N TYR A 386 34.77 26.65 -12.49
CA TYR A 386 36.14 26.54 -12.00
C TYR A 386 36.78 25.20 -12.41
N THR A 387 36.09 24.08 -12.21
CA THR A 387 36.55 22.75 -12.64
C THR A 387 36.72 22.69 -14.16
N LEU A 388 35.77 23.19 -14.95
CA LEU A 388 35.92 23.27 -16.41
C LEU A 388 37.12 24.14 -16.82
N GLN A 389 37.39 25.24 -16.13
CA GLN A 389 38.56 26.08 -16.41
C GLN A 389 39.90 25.43 -16.04
N GLN A 390 39.94 24.59 -15.00
CA GLN A 390 41.14 23.86 -14.58
C GLN A 390 41.36 22.60 -15.44
N GLU A 391 40.31 21.84 -15.70
CA GLU A 391 40.38 20.56 -16.41
C GLU A 391 40.37 20.73 -17.93
N CYS A 392 39.91 21.86 -18.51
CA CYS A 392 40.25 22.19 -19.91
C CYS A 392 41.78 22.32 -20.14
N LYS A 393 42.60 22.35 -19.08
CA LYS A 393 44.07 22.26 -19.17
C LYS A 393 44.61 20.82 -19.06
N SER A 394 43.79 19.85 -18.67
CA SER A 394 44.14 18.42 -18.54
C SER A 394 43.08 17.54 -19.20
N PHE A 395 43.40 16.87 -20.31
CA PHE A 395 42.52 16.16 -21.23
C PHE A 395 41.68 14.96 -20.67
N ASP A 396 41.01 15.06 -19.51
CA ASP A 396 40.18 13.98 -18.93
C ASP A 396 38.67 14.30 -18.94
N LEU A 397 38.04 14.16 -20.11
CA LEU A 397 36.61 14.40 -20.35
C LEU A 397 35.65 13.46 -19.57
N GLY A 398 36.09 12.25 -19.22
CA GLY A 398 35.24 11.26 -18.54
C GLY A 398 34.94 11.60 -17.08
N ILE A 399 35.92 12.11 -16.35
CA ILE A 399 35.75 12.51 -14.94
C ILE A 399 34.80 13.73 -14.85
N ILE A 400 34.90 14.64 -15.80
CA ILE A 400 34.00 15.81 -15.92
C ILE A 400 32.55 15.35 -16.09
N GLN A 401 32.29 14.36 -16.95
CA GLN A 401 30.95 13.84 -17.19
C GLN A 401 30.35 13.17 -15.95
N ASP A 402 31.11 12.32 -15.27
CA ASP A 402 30.64 11.63 -14.06
C ASP A 402 30.30 12.63 -12.93
N GLN A 403 31.12 13.66 -12.74
CA GLN A 403 30.86 14.71 -11.75
C GLN A 403 29.65 15.57 -12.11
N LEU A 404 29.46 15.85 -13.41
CA LEU A 404 28.28 16.54 -13.94
C LEU A 404 27.01 15.76 -13.66
N GLU A 405 26.99 14.46 -13.95
CA GLU A 405 25.84 13.60 -13.71
C GLU A 405 25.49 13.50 -12.22
N GLN A 406 26.48 13.33 -11.34
CA GLN A 406 26.26 13.30 -9.89
C GLN A 406 25.67 14.61 -9.35
N LYS A 407 26.19 15.77 -9.79
CA LYS A 407 25.67 17.08 -9.38
C LYS A 407 24.27 17.34 -9.94
N GLN A 408 24.00 16.98 -11.20
CA GLN A 408 22.65 17.10 -11.78
C GLN A 408 21.63 16.25 -11.02
N LYS A 409 22.01 15.04 -10.62
CA LYS A 409 21.16 14.16 -9.81
C LYS A 409 20.84 14.76 -8.44
N LEU A 410 21.84 15.32 -7.75
CA LEU A 410 21.64 15.98 -6.46
C LEU A 410 20.71 17.21 -6.58
N ILE A 411 20.87 18.02 -7.63
CA ILE A 411 20.01 19.18 -7.90
C ILE A 411 18.56 18.73 -8.12
N GLN A 412 18.34 17.70 -8.94
CA GLN A 412 17.01 17.15 -9.16
C GLN A 412 16.39 16.67 -7.84
N ASP A 413 17.12 15.89 -7.05
CA ASP A 413 16.60 15.37 -5.77
C ASP A 413 16.17 16.49 -4.81
N GLN A 414 16.91 17.61 -4.77
CA GLN A 414 16.54 18.77 -3.97
C GLN A 414 15.31 19.51 -4.51
N GLU A 415 15.16 19.67 -5.83
CA GLU A 415 13.96 20.26 -6.46
C GLU A 415 12.69 19.45 -6.11
N LYS A 416 12.83 18.14 -6.02
CA LYS A 416 11.75 17.21 -5.67
C LYS A 416 11.34 17.30 -4.20
N ILE A 417 12.28 17.49 -3.26
CA ILE A 417 11.94 17.76 -1.85
C ILE A 417 11.19 19.10 -1.72
N ILE A 418 11.65 20.14 -2.44
CA ILE A 418 10.98 21.44 -2.49
C ILE A 418 9.55 21.30 -3.02
N GLN A 419 9.35 20.55 -4.10
CA GLN A 419 8.02 20.31 -4.66
C GLN A 419 7.10 19.59 -3.66
N SER A 420 7.62 18.58 -2.95
CA SER A 420 6.84 17.88 -1.92
C SER A 420 6.40 18.81 -0.77
N GLN A 421 7.23 19.80 -0.39
CA GLN A 421 6.84 20.80 0.61
C GLN A 421 5.79 21.79 0.07
N LYS A 422 5.90 22.18 -1.21
CA LYS A 422 4.88 23.02 -1.89
C LYS A 422 3.52 22.35 -1.90
N ASP A 423 3.45 21.08 -2.27
CA ASP A 423 2.20 20.33 -2.30
C ASP A 423 1.55 20.26 -0.90
N ARG A 424 2.35 20.17 0.17
CA ARG A 424 1.87 20.20 1.55
C ARG A 424 1.32 21.56 1.96
N ILE A 425 1.91 22.66 1.51
CA ILE A 425 1.40 24.03 1.75
C ILE A 425 0.08 24.23 1.01
N ILE A 426 0.01 23.86 -0.27
CA ILE A 426 -1.23 23.95 -1.07
C ILE A 426 -2.37 23.19 -0.38
N PHE A 427 -2.09 22.00 0.15
CA PHE A 427 -3.07 21.23 0.91
C PHE A 427 -3.58 22.00 2.14
N LEU A 428 -2.69 22.58 2.96
CA LEU A 428 -3.09 23.34 4.16
C LEU A 428 -3.86 24.63 3.81
N GLU A 429 -3.48 25.33 2.74
CA GLU A 429 -4.19 26.54 2.29
C GLU A 429 -5.58 26.21 1.75
N SER A 430 -5.73 25.12 0.99
CA SER A 430 -7.04 24.65 0.53
C SER A 430 -7.97 24.30 1.70
N GLU A 431 -7.39 23.78 2.78
CA GLU A 431 -8.10 23.44 4.00
C GLU A 431 -8.56 24.70 4.76
N LEU A 432 -7.69 25.69 4.93
CA LEU A 432 -8.02 26.99 5.53
C LEU A 432 -9.17 27.66 4.78
N ASN A 433 -9.08 27.74 3.46
CA ASN A 433 -10.11 28.34 2.61
C ASN A 433 -11.46 27.60 2.71
N TYR A 434 -11.45 26.26 2.73
CA TYR A 434 -12.66 25.47 2.88
C TYR A 434 -13.40 25.79 4.19
N TYR A 435 -12.69 25.88 5.31
CA TYR A 435 -13.30 26.16 6.61
C TYR A 435 -13.69 27.61 6.80
N GLN A 436 -12.91 28.57 6.29
CA GLN A 436 -13.26 30.00 6.30
C GLN A 436 -14.52 30.27 5.47
N ASN A 437 -14.65 29.65 4.30
CA ASN A 437 -15.85 29.77 3.47
C ASN A 437 -17.08 29.15 4.15
N LYS A 438 -16.92 28.10 4.94
CA LYS A 438 -18.00 27.48 5.72
C LYS A 438 -18.42 28.33 6.91
N GLU A 439 -17.49 29.04 7.55
CA GLU A 439 -17.81 30.05 8.56
C GLU A 439 -18.57 31.23 7.96
N ASN A 440 -18.13 31.76 6.82
CA ASN A 440 -18.85 32.82 6.10
C ASN A 440 -20.26 32.39 5.67
N PHE A 441 -20.43 31.12 5.24
CA PHE A 441 -21.74 30.57 4.89
C PHE A 441 -22.66 30.44 6.11
N ASN A 442 -22.13 30.03 7.27
CA ASN A 442 -22.91 29.95 8.51
C ASN A 442 -23.22 31.33 9.10
N GLN A 443 -22.30 32.30 9.03
CA GLN A 443 -22.55 33.69 9.44
C GLN A 443 -23.58 34.38 8.54
N ASN A 444 -23.63 34.05 7.25
CA ASN A 444 -24.66 34.53 6.32
C ASN A 444 -26.04 33.86 6.52
N ILE A 445 -26.09 32.69 7.17
CA ILE A 445 -27.36 32.05 7.56
C ILE A 445 -27.89 32.68 8.87
N ASP A 446 -27.01 33.06 9.79
CA ASP A 446 -27.40 33.73 11.04
C ASP A 446 -27.86 35.19 10.84
N SER A 447 -27.60 35.80 9.67
CA SER A 447 -28.04 37.17 9.32
C SER A 447 -29.34 37.25 8.52
N HIS A 448 -29.97 36.12 8.18
CA HIS A 448 -31.31 36.10 7.56
C HIS A 448 -32.31 35.30 8.39
N THR A 449 -33.20 36.05 9.06
CA THR A 449 -34.47 35.57 9.62
C THR A 449 -35.25 34.78 8.57
N TYR A 450 -35.28 33.45 8.70
CA TYR A 450 -36.39 32.62 8.24
C TYR A 450 -36.80 31.67 9.37
N LYS A 451 -37.67 32.19 10.25
CA LYS A 451 -38.67 31.38 10.94
C LYS A 451 -39.77 31.05 9.94
N GLN A 452 -39.64 29.95 9.20
CA GLN A 452 -40.73 29.10 8.72
C GLN A 452 -40.15 27.99 7.83
N ASP A 453 -40.77 26.82 7.90
CA ASP A 453 -40.52 25.62 7.08
C ASP A 453 -39.48 24.60 7.53
N PHE A 454 -39.49 24.29 8.82
CA PHE A 454 -38.88 23.07 9.38
C PHE A 454 -39.66 21.76 9.08
N LYS A 455 -40.70 21.78 8.24
CA LYS A 455 -41.54 20.60 7.94
C LYS A 455 -41.37 20.00 6.54
N ASN A 456 -40.65 20.63 5.61
CA ASN A 456 -40.52 20.12 4.24
C ASN A 456 -39.13 19.54 3.89
N GLN A 457 -38.12 19.67 4.74
CA GLN A 457 -36.76 19.14 4.45
C GLN A 457 -36.55 17.66 4.82
N THR A 458 -37.49 17.01 5.51
CA THR A 458 -37.39 15.59 5.85
C THR A 458 -37.75 14.66 4.68
N LYS A 459 -38.22 15.19 3.55
CA LYS A 459 -38.68 14.39 2.40
C LYS A 459 -37.69 14.29 1.22
N ILE A 460 -36.55 15.00 1.27
CA ILE A 460 -35.56 15.02 0.17
C ILE A 460 -34.25 14.27 0.53
N LYS A 461 -34.11 13.78 1.77
CA LYS A 461 -32.91 13.03 2.21
C LYS A 461 -32.92 11.52 1.96
N PHE A 462 -33.90 10.99 1.21
CA PHE A 462 -34.02 9.55 0.95
C PHE A 462 -33.80 9.10 -0.51
N ASP A 463 -33.66 10.00 -1.48
CA ASP A 463 -33.62 9.63 -2.91
C ASP A 463 -32.25 9.79 -3.62
N LEU A 464 -31.15 9.97 -2.87
CA LEU A 464 -29.79 10.03 -3.45
C LEU A 464 -28.90 8.85 -3.09
N TYR A 465 -29.50 7.73 -2.65
CA TYR A 465 -28.78 6.49 -2.34
C TYR A 465 -29.14 5.28 -3.22
N ASN A 466 -29.95 5.48 -4.27
CA ASN A 466 -30.21 4.46 -5.29
C ASN A 466 -30.31 5.12 -6.68
N GLN A 467 -29.15 5.40 -7.28
CA GLN A 467 -28.86 5.50 -8.72
C GLN A 467 -27.33 5.52 -8.85
#